data_AF-A0A1Y2V244-F1
#
_entry.id   AF-A0A1Y2V244-F1
#
_cell.length_a   1.000
_cell.length_b   1.000
_cell.length_c   1.000
_cell.angle_alpha   90.00
_cell.angle_beta   90.00
_cell.angle_gamma   90.00
#
_symmetry.space_group_name_H-M   'P 1'
#
loop_
_entity.id
_entity.type
_entity.pdbx_description
1 polymer ?
#
loop_
_entity_poly.entity_id
_entity_poly.type
_entity_poly.pdbx_seq_one_letter_code
_entity_poly.pdbx_strand_id
1 'polypeptide(L)'
;MPWKSIKPRTRISGHPLSQKGIRWVKSRLDHCFKHHACSNGLNKLLPARILSFKRSHEGEISIKLVEKPNESGRYAVLSHCWGSQLSFTTMTNNLSDMMQGIPWTELPRTFQDAIRYCLELGIFYLWIDALCILQDDKNDWQIESAKMADIYQNSYISLAATSSDSTTTGCFPKHAPPTNLSIRNNPLLSRGWVFQERVLAPRILHFCNQELVWECGEQTCFECGTLTKDGDRLPALSGLAERMAPFLGKYLTGLWDKSLLRDLTW
;
A
#
# COMPACT_ATOMS: atom_id res chain seq x y z
N MET A 1 33.08 7.53 -21.99
CA MET A 1 31.80 8.26 -22.14
C MET A 1 30.90 7.93 -20.94
N PRO A 2 30.23 8.91 -20.30
CA PRO A 2 29.44 8.65 -19.10
C PRO A 2 28.14 7.91 -19.48
N TRP A 3 27.72 7.03 -18.59
CA TRP A 3 26.72 6.00 -18.78
C TRP A 3 25.32 6.59 -19.00
N LYS A 4 24.90 6.81 -20.26
CA LYS A 4 23.55 7.28 -20.59
C LYS A 4 22.43 6.34 -20.08
N SER A 5 22.77 5.07 -19.85
CA SER A 5 21.84 4.00 -19.43
C SER A 5 21.73 3.85 -17.91
N ILE A 6 22.76 4.24 -17.15
CA ILE A 6 22.71 4.26 -15.67
C ILE A 6 22.38 5.69 -15.25
N LYS A 7 21.09 5.95 -15.10
CA LYS A 7 20.63 7.17 -14.46
C LYS A 7 20.86 7.02 -12.95
N PRO A 8 21.42 8.03 -12.26
CA PRO A 8 21.47 8.04 -10.80
C PRO A 8 20.06 7.76 -10.25
N ARG A 9 19.96 6.97 -9.18
CA ARG A 9 18.69 6.72 -8.48
C ARG A 9 18.00 8.07 -8.30
N THR A 10 16.84 8.24 -8.92
CA THR A 10 16.12 9.51 -8.84
C THR A 10 15.85 9.76 -7.36
N ARG A 11 16.16 10.96 -6.85
CA ARG A 11 15.90 11.26 -5.43
C ARG A 11 14.45 10.91 -5.12
N ILE A 12 14.24 9.94 -4.24
CA ILE A 12 12.94 9.61 -3.66
C ILE A 12 12.30 10.87 -3.06
N SER A 13 10.99 10.89 -2.93
CA SER A 13 10.31 12.07 -2.41
C SER A 13 10.58 12.36 -0.93
N GLY A 14 11.25 11.41 -0.26
CA GLY A 14 11.67 11.49 1.14
C GLY A 14 10.53 11.08 2.08
N HIS A 15 9.38 11.75 1.96
CA HIS A 15 8.16 11.42 2.70
C HIS A 15 7.01 11.16 1.70
N PRO A 16 6.23 10.07 1.83
CA PRO A 16 5.15 9.77 0.87
C PRO A 16 4.06 10.85 0.75
N LEU A 17 3.69 11.51 1.85
CA LEU A 17 2.81 12.70 1.85
C LEU A 17 3.47 13.99 1.31
N SER A 18 4.72 13.95 0.84
CA SER A 18 5.32 15.11 0.20
C SER A 18 4.62 15.41 -1.13
N GLN A 19 4.66 16.67 -1.56
CA GLN A 19 4.06 17.08 -2.83
C GLN A 19 4.63 16.32 -4.04
N LYS A 20 5.87 15.83 -3.94
CA LYS A 20 6.48 15.01 -5.00
C LYS A 20 5.92 13.58 -5.00
N GLY A 21 5.76 12.96 -3.83
CA GLY A 21 5.18 11.62 -3.69
C GLY A 21 3.72 11.60 -4.14
N ILE A 22 2.90 12.55 -3.68
CA ILE A 22 1.49 12.70 -4.10
C ILE A 22 1.38 12.88 -5.62
N ARG A 23 2.20 13.75 -6.22
CA ARG A 23 2.23 13.93 -7.67
C ARG A 23 2.61 12.65 -8.42
N TRP A 24 3.57 11.90 -7.90
CA TRP A 24 3.96 10.64 -8.49
C TRP A 24 2.81 9.62 -8.49
N VAL A 25 2.12 9.45 -7.34
CA VAL A 25 0.96 8.55 -7.26
C VAL A 25 -0.19 8.99 -8.16
N LYS A 26 -0.52 10.30 -8.18
CA LYS A 26 -1.52 10.83 -9.12
C LYS A 26 -1.16 10.50 -10.57
N SER A 27 0.11 10.61 -10.95
CA SER A 27 0.56 10.23 -12.30
C SER A 27 0.39 8.73 -12.60
N ARG A 28 0.56 7.86 -11.60
CA ARG A 28 0.38 6.41 -11.76
C ARG A 28 -1.10 6.04 -11.89
N LEU A 29 -1.95 6.66 -11.06
CA LEU A 29 -3.41 6.55 -11.16
C LEU A 29 -3.88 7.00 -12.54
N ASP A 30 -3.51 8.20 -12.98
CA ASP A 30 -3.90 8.74 -14.28
C ASP A 30 -3.44 7.85 -15.44
N HIS A 31 -2.21 7.33 -15.37
CA HIS A 31 -1.69 6.42 -16.39
C HIS A 31 -2.48 5.11 -16.43
N CYS A 32 -2.73 4.50 -15.27
CA CYS A 32 -3.51 3.27 -15.14
C CYS A 32 -4.94 3.46 -15.68
N PHE A 33 -5.64 4.53 -15.28
CA PHE A 33 -7.00 4.78 -15.75
C PHE A 33 -7.12 5.09 -17.24
N LYS A 34 -6.06 5.63 -17.86
CA LYS A 34 -6.08 5.97 -19.29
C LYS A 34 -5.61 4.84 -20.20
N HIS A 35 -4.74 3.97 -19.73
CA HIS A 35 -4.01 3.04 -20.60
C HIS A 35 -4.15 1.57 -20.24
N HIS A 36 -4.59 1.22 -19.03
CA HIS A 36 -4.67 -0.16 -18.58
C HIS A 36 -6.13 -0.65 -18.57
N ALA A 37 -6.34 -1.90 -18.96
CA ALA A 37 -7.63 -2.59 -18.88
C ALA A 37 -8.06 -2.88 -17.43
N CYS A 38 -7.12 -2.89 -16.48
CA CYS A 38 -7.43 -3.03 -15.04
C CYS A 38 -8.17 -1.82 -14.43
N SER A 39 -8.51 -0.80 -15.22
CA SER A 39 -9.22 0.42 -14.82
C SER A 39 -10.75 0.34 -14.89
N ASN A 40 -11.31 -0.79 -15.33
CA ASN A 40 -12.74 -0.92 -15.57
C ASN A 40 -13.61 -0.66 -14.33
N GLY A 41 -14.49 0.35 -14.43
CA GLY A 41 -15.52 0.68 -13.43
C GLY A 41 -15.04 1.65 -12.35
N LEU A 42 -15.16 2.96 -12.62
CA LEU A 42 -14.72 4.06 -11.75
C LEU A 42 -15.65 4.38 -10.57
N ASN A 43 -16.86 3.84 -10.58
CA ASN A 43 -17.89 4.05 -9.57
C ASN A 43 -18.52 2.70 -9.23
N LYS A 44 -18.07 2.12 -8.12
CA LYS A 44 -18.60 0.87 -7.58
C LYS A 44 -19.45 1.17 -6.35
N LEU A 45 -20.27 0.21 -5.95
CA LEU A 45 -21.02 0.29 -4.70
C LEU A 45 -20.05 0.47 -3.53
N LEU A 46 -20.41 1.34 -2.61
CA LEU A 46 -19.69 1.48 -1.36
C LEU A 46 -19.95 0.24 -0.49
N PRO A 47 -18.98 -0.15 0.35
CA PRO A 47 -19.22 -1.10 1.42
C PRO A 47 -20.40 -0.67 2.30
N ALA A 48 -21.06 -1.65 2.92
CA ALA A 48 -22.24 -1.39 3.77
C ALA A 48 -21.93 -0.34 4.84
N ARG A 49 -20.75 -0.47 5.47
CA ARG A 49 -20.21 0.46 6.45
C ARG A 49 -18.85 0.98 5.98
N ILE A 50 -18.66 2.30 6.02
CA ILE A 50 -17.44 2.93 5.54
C ILE A 50 -17.11 4.20 6.32
N LEU A 51 -15.82 4.50 6.50
CA LEU A 51 -15.38 5.75 7.09
C LEU A 51 -15.58 6.89 6.08
N SER A 52 -16.31 7.93 6.46
CA SER A 52 -16.47 9.16 5.69
C SER A 52 -15.73 10.29 6.38
N PHE A 53 -15.00 11.08 5.59
CA PHE A 53 -14.25 12.21 6.09
C PHE A 53 -14.21 13.34 5.08
N LYS A 54 -14.13 14.56 5.60
CA LYS A 54 -14.09 15.79 4.82
C LYS A 54 -13.23 16.81 5.54
N ARG A 55 -12.57 17.67 4.77
CA ARG A 55 -11.79 18.80 5.29
C ARG A 55 -12.62 20.07 5.19
N SER A 56 -12.79 20.77 6.31
CA SER A 56 -13.48 22.08 6.35
C SER A 56 -12.63 23.16 5.68
N HIS A 57 -13.24 24.33 5.41
CA HIS A 57 -12.50 25.50 4.91
C HIS A 57 -11.41 25.98 5.87
N GLU A 58 -11.60 25.75 7.17
CA GLU A 58 -10.63 26.08 8.23
C GLU A 58 -9.52 25.02 8.39
N GLY A 59 -9.62 23.92 7.64
CA GLY A 59 -8.62 22.86 7.61
C GLY A 59 -8.85 21.72 8.59
N GLU A 60 -9.89 21.79 9.42
CA GLU A 60 -10.31 20.73 10.34
C GLU A 60 -10.85 19.52 9.57
N ILE A 61 -10.57 18.31 10.04
CA ILE A 61 -11.02 17.06 9.40
C ILE A 61 -12.11 16.44 10.28
N SER A 62 -13.35 16.45 9.79
CA SER A 62 -14.45 15.73 10.43
C SER A 62 -14.48 14.30 9.92
N ILE A 63 -14.60 13.32 10.81
CA ILE A 63 -14.57 11.89 10.51
C ILE A 63 -15.74 11.22 11.20
N LYS A 64 -16.40 10.31 10.51
CA LYS A 64 -17.43 9.45 11.10
C LYS A 64 -17.62 8.17 10.30
N LEU A 65 -18.15 7.16 10.96
CA LEU A 65 -18.62 5.95 10.31
C LEU A 65 -20.01 6.21 9.70
N VAL A 66 -20.24 5.74 8.48
CA VAL A 66 -21.53 5.87 7.82
C VAL A 66 -21.95 4.54 7.21
N GLU A 67 -23.25 4.28 7.21
CA GLU A 67 -23.83 3.14 6.51
C GLU A 67 -24.46 3.60 5.20
N LYS A 68 -23.95 3.10 4.08
CA LYS A 68 -24.30 3.55 2.72
C LYS A 68 -24.46 2.39 1.72
N PRO A 69 -25.27 1.35 2.03
CA PRO A 69 -25.30 0.09 1.27
C PRO A 69 -25.75 0.20 -0.21
N ASN A 70 -26.26 1.35 -0.65
CA ASN A 70 -26.76 1.56 -2.02
C ASN A 70 -26.15 2.79 -2.71
N GLU A 71 -25.14 3.41 -2.10
CA GLU A 71 -24.43 4.53 -2.75
C GLU A 71 -23.25 4.00 -3.56
N SER A 72 -22.95 4.66 -4.67
CA SER A 72 -21.73 4.41 -5.44
C SER A 72 -20.75 5.55 -5.26
N GLY A 73 -19.45 5.23 -5.21
CA GLY A 73 -18.43 6.25 -5.05
C GLY A 73 -17.02 5.68 -5.10
N ARG A 74 -16.05 6.58 -5.07
CA ARG A 74 -14.64 6.22 -4.94
C ARG A 74 -14.30 6.08 -3.47
N TYR A 75 -13.79 4.92 -3.11
CA TYR A 75 -13.24 4.68 -1.79
C TYR A 75 -11.86 4.03 -1.89
N ALA A 76 -11.04 4.27 -0.88
CA ALA A 76 -9.81 3.53 -0.67
C ALA A 76 -10.05 2.41 0.35
N VAL A 77 -9.15 1.43 0.35
CA VAL A 77 -9.07 0.41 1.39
C VAL A 77 -7.72 0.52 2.08
N LEU A 78 -7.66 0.33 3.40
CA LEU A 78 -6.40 0.24 4.15
C LEU A 78 -6.08 -1.20 4.50
N SER A 79 -5.03 -1.76 3.89
CA SER A 79 -4.41 -3.02 4.32
C SER A 79 -3.31 -2.70 5.33
N HIS A 80 -3.48 -3.16 6.58
CA HIS A 80 -2.58 -2.86 7.68
C HIS A 80 -2.43 -4.03 8.65
N CYS A 81 -1.30 -4.04 9.37
CA CYS A 81 -1.05 -5.04 10.40
C CYS A 81 -1.70 -4.57 11.69
N TRP A 82 -2.54 -5.43 12.24
CA TRP A 82 -3.31 -5.16 13.45
C TRP A 82 -2.40 -4.95 14.69
N GLY A 83 -1.17 -5.45 14.66
CA GLY A 83 -0.23 -5.35 15.78
C GLY A 83 -0.68 -6.17 17.00
N SER A 84 0.08 -6.12 18.09
CA SER A 84 -0.22 -6.84 19.33
C SER A 84 -1.17 -6.08 20.28
N GLN A 85 -1.44 -4.80 20.02
CA GLN A 85 -2.34 -3.95 20.79
C GLN A 85 -3.17 -3.08 19.84
N LEU A 86 -4.34 -3.57 19.42
CA LEU A 86 -5.36 -2.71 18.79
C LEU A 86 -6.30 -2.20 19.89
N SER A 87 -6.22 -0.92 20.18
CA SER A 87 -7.14 -0.23 21.10
C SER A 87 -8.27 0.53 20.41
N PHE A 88 -8.26 0.62 19.07
CA PHE A 88 -9.20 1.44 18.30
C PHE A 88 -9.94 0.61 17.24
N THR A 89 -10.98 -0.10 17.69
CA THR A 89 -11.88 -0.92 16.85
C THR A 89 -13.34 -0.56 17.11
N THR A 90 -14.21 -0.90 16.17
CA THR A 90 -15.65 -0.73 16.34
C THR A 90 -16.27 -1.98 16.97
N MET A 91 -17.02 -1.75 18.03
CA MET A 91 -17.74 -2.73 18.83
C MET A 91 -19.21 -2.29 18.89
N THR A 92 -20.11 -3.22 19.21
CA THR A 92 -21.56 -2.94 19.29
C THR A 92 -21.85 -1.79 20.26
N ASN A 93 -21.09 -1.67 21.36
CA ASN A 93 -21.28 -0.64 22.37
C ASN A 93 -20.77 0.77 21.99
N ASN A 94 -19.89 0.89 20.98
CA ASN A 94 -19.29 2.17 20.57
C ASN A 94 -19.68 2.60 19.15
N LEU A 95 -20.46 1.78 18.44
CA LEU A 95 -20.91 2.04 17.06
C LEU A 95 -21.62 3.39 16.94
N SER A 96 -22.54 3.69 17.86
CA SER A 96 -23.29 4.96 17.87
C SER A 96 -22.34 6.17 17.94
N ASP A 97 -21.32 6.10 18.78
CA ASP A 97 -20.34 7.19 18.95
C ASP A 97 -19.51 7.36 17.68
N MET A 98 -19.04 6.25 17.10
CA MET A 98 -18.29 6.24 15.84
C MET A 98 -19.08 6.85 14.67
N MET A 99 -20.41 6.69 14.66
CA MET A 99 -21.31 7.27 13.65
C MET A 99 -21.60 8.77 13.87
N GLN A 100 -21.56 9.23 15.11
CA GLN A 100 -21.73 10.65 15.44
C GLN A 100 -20.48 11.46 15.10
N GLY A 101 -19.30 10.92 15.42
CA GLY A 101 -18.02 11.54 15.10
C GLY A 101 -16.86 10.85 15.78
N ILE A 102 -15.72 10.81 15.09
CA ILE A 102 -14.49 10.21 15.61
C ILE A 102 -13.47 11.32 15.83
N PRO A 103 -13.03 11.55 17.09
CA PRO A 103 -12.00 12.54 17.37
C PRO A 103 -10.69 12.23 16.65
N TRP A 104 -10.12 13.23 15.98
CA TRP A 104 -8.86 13.07 15.23
C TRP A 104 -7.72 12.53 16.12
N THR A 105 -7.68 12.97 17.39
CA THR A 105 -6.64 12.62 18.37
C THR A 105 -6.70 11.17 18.84
N GLU A 106 -7.86 10.52 18.73
CA GLU A 106 -8.03 9.13 19.16
C GLU A 106 -7.64 8.13 18.06
N LEU A 107 -7.63 8.58 16.80
CA LEU A 107 -7.26 7.72 15.68
C LEU A 107 -5.78 7.32 15.73
N PRO A 108 -5.46 6.02 15.55
CA PRO A 108 -4.10 5.56 15.35
C PRO A 108 -3.41 6.31 14.22
N ARG A 109 -2.09 6.47 14.36
CA ARG A 109 -1.29 7.25 13.40
C ARG A 109 -1.40 6.72 11.97
N THR A 110 -1.52 5.41 11.81
CA THR A 110 -1.70 4.75 10.50
C THR A 110 -3.01 5.19 9.84
N PHE A 111 -4.10 5.29 10.61
CA PHE A 111 -5.41 5.69 10.09
C PHE A 111 -5.41 7.18 9.74
N GLN A 112 -4.81 8.01 10.60
CA GLN A 112 -4.59 9.43 10.33
C GLN A 112 -3.84 9.66 9.02
N ASP A 113 -2.73 8.94 8.81
CA ASP A 113 -1.91 9.07 7.62
C ASP A 113 -2.64 8.59 6.37
N ALA A 114 -3.39 7.48 6.44
CA ALA A 114 -4.23 6.99 5.35
C ALA A 114 -5.32 8.00 4.97
N ILE A 115 -6.00 8.61 5.95
CA ILE A 115 -7.04 9.63 5.72
C ILE A 115 -6.45 10.88 5.06
N ARG A 116 -5.31 11.38 5.55
CA ARG A 116 -4.60 12.51 4.91
C ARG A 116 -4.25 12.17 3.45
N TYR A 117 -3.75 10.97 3.21
CA TYR A 117 -3.40 10.52 1.85
C TYR A 117 -4.62 10.48 0.93
N CYS A 118 -5.75 9.96 1.43
CA CYS A 118 -7.01 9.92 0.69
C CYS A 118 -7.50 11.34 0.33
N LEU A 119 -7.46 12.27 1.28
CA LEU A 119 -7.82 13.68 1.04
C LEU A 119 -6.98 14.30 -0.08
N GLU A 120 -5.66 14.07 -0.06
CA GLU A 120 -4.75 14.55 -1.12
C GLU A 120 -5.04 13.92 -2.50
N LEU A 121 -5.57 12.70 -2.52
CA LEU A 121 -6.01 12.00 -3.74
C LEU A 121 -7.45 12.35 -4.17
N GLY A 122 -8.19 13.14 -3.39
CA GLY A 122 -9.59 13.46 -3.67
C GLY A 122 -10.55 12.29 -3.40
N ILE A 123 -10.21 11.44 -2.43
CA ILE A 123 -11.01 10.30 -1.97
C ILE A 123 -11.55 10.66 -0.57
N PHE A 124 -12.85 10.48 -0.36
CA PHE A 124 -13.55 10.90 0.87
C PHE A 124 -14.15 9.73 1.67
N TYR A 125 -13.83 8.51 1.24
CA TYR A 125 -14.29 7.28 1.82
C TYR A 125 -13.11 6.30 1.98
N LEU A 126 -12.98 5.69 3.16
CA LEU A 126 -11.93 4.73 3.47
C LEU A 126 -12.54 3.54 4.19
N TRP A 127 -12.28 2.33 3.70
CA TRP A 127 -12.65 1.11 4.38
C TRP A 127 -11.46 0.57 5.17
N ILE A 128 -11.68 0.29 6.45
CA ILE A 128 -10.72 -0.31 7.38
C ILE A 128 -11.48 -1.42 8.10
N ASP A 129 -11.03 -2.66 7.97
CA ASP A 129 -11.65 -3.84 8.60
C ASP A 129 -11.91 -3.64 10.10
N ALA A 130 -10.94 -3.11 10.83
CA ALA A 130 -11.01 -2.82 12.27
C ALA A 130 -12.15 -1.86 12.67
N LEU A 131 -12.62 -1.00 11.76
CA LEU A 131 -13.66 0.01 12.02
C LEU A 131 -14.98 -0.26 11.28
N CYS A 132 -14.90 -0.90 10.11
CA CYS A 132 -16.08 -1.11 9.27
C CYS A 132 -16.79 -2.42 9.62
N ILE A 133 -16.13 -3.33 10.34
CA ILE A 133 -16.71 -4.59 10.83
C ILE A 133 -16.84 -4.53 12.35
N LEU A 134 -17.97 -4.96 12.89
CA LEU A 134 -18.15 -5.12 14.33
C LEU A 134 -17.32 -6.31 14.82
N GLN A 135 -16.38 -6.05 15.74
CA GLN A 135 -15.42 -7.06 16.18
C GLN A 135 -15.99 -8.03 17.22
N ASP A 136 -17.08 -7.65 17.89
CA ASP A 136 -17.78 -8.46 18.91
C ASP A 136 -19.05 -9.16 18.38
N ASP A 137 -19.49 -8.85 17.17
CA ASP A 137 -20.67 -9.46 16.53
C ASP A 137 -20.26 -10.51 15.49
N LYS A 138 -20.54 -11.78 15.78
CA LYS A 138 -20.21 -12.91 14.89
C LYS A 138 -20.99 -12.88 13.58
N ASN A 139 -22.22 -12.39 13.59
CA ASN A 139 -23.08 -12.36 12.40
C ASN A 139 -22.64 -11.22 11.46
N ASP A 140 -22.38 -10.02 12.00
CA ASP A 140 -21.79 -8.90 11.23
C ASP A 140 -20.44 -9.32 10.65
N TRP A 141 -19.57 -9.94 11.46
CA TRP A 141 -18.28 -10.45 11.01
C TRP A 141 -18.42 -11.47 9.87
N GLN A 142 -19.33 -12.45 9.97
CA GLN A 142 -19.55 -13.45 8.91
C GLN A 142 -20.01 -12.81 7.60
N ILE A 143 -20.93 -11.84 7.68
CA ILE A 143 -21.46 -11.15 6.50
C ILE A 143 -20.38 -10.28 5.85
N GLU A 144 -19.66 -9.47 6.63
CA GLU A 144 -18.71 -8.50 6.08
C GLU A 144 -17.39 -9.15 5.66
N SER A 145 -16.91 -10.18 6.37
CA SER A 145 -15.73 -10.95 5.95
C SER A 145 -15.94 -11.68 4.63
N ALA A 146 -17.17 -12.19 4.38
CA ALA A 146 -17.52 -12.80 3.11
C ALA A 146 -17.48 -11.80 1.93
N LYS A 147 -17.71 -10.51 2.20
CA LYS A 147 -17.67 -9.43 1.20
C LYS A 147 -16.29 -8.80 1.02
N MET A 148 -15.30 -9.15 1.85
CA MET A 148 -13.97 -8.53 1.79
C MET A 148 -13.35 -8.60 0.39
N ALA A 149 -13.48 -9.75 -0.27
CA ALA A 149 -13.02 -9.92 -1.65
C ALA A 149 -13.58 -8.85 -2.60
N ASP A 150 -14.90 -8.65 -2.57
CA ASP A 150 -15.57 -7.64 -3.39
C ASP A 150 -15.18 -6.22 -2.98
N ILE A 151 -15.00 -5.97 -1.68
CA ILE A 151 -14.59 -4.65 -1.16
C ILE A 151 -13.19 -4.27 -1.67
N TYR A 152 -12.23 -5.19 -1.65
CA TYR A 152 -10.90 -4.93 -2.19
C TYR A 152 -10.94 -4.79 -3.72
N GLN A 153 -11.67 -5.67 -4.41
CA GLN A 153 -11.78 -5.66 -5.87
C GLN A 153 -12.41 -4.38 -6.43
N ASN A 154 -13.39 -3.83 -5.72
CA ASN A 154 -14.12 -2.65 -6.15
C ASN A 154 -13.51 -1.34 -5.66
N SER A 155 -12.42 -1.40 -4.88
CA SER A 155 -11.74 -0.20 -4.37
C SER A 155 -11.10 0.63 -5.49
N TYR A 156 -11.08 1.94 -5.29
CA TYR A 156 -10.36 2.85 -6.19
C TYR A 156 -8.85 2.64 -6.08
N ILE A 157 -8.36 2.44 -4.86
CA ILE A 157 -6.97 2.15 -4.54
C ILE A 157 -6.89 1.43 -3.18
N SER A 158 -6.02 0.44 -3.06
CA SER A 158 -5.62 -0.14 -1.78
C SER A 158 -4.34 0.53 -1.28
N LEU A 159 -4.38 1.01 -0.04
CA LEU A 159 -3.27 1.61 0.68
C LEU A 159 -2.66 0.52 1.57
N ALA A 160 -1.50 -0.02 1.19
CA ALA A 160 -0.82 -1.06 1.96
C ALA A 160 0.23 -0.42 2.87
N ALA A 161 0.03 -0.51 4.19
CA ALA A 161 0.96 -0.05 5.22
C ALA A 161 2.12 -1.05 5.42
N THR A 162 2.79 -1.40 4.32
CA THR A 162 3.80 -2.47 4.17
C THR A 162 4.95 -2.38 5.18
N SER A 163 5.24 -1.17 5.65
CA SER A 163 6.33 -0.87 6.59
C SER A 163 5.94 -0.78 8.06
N SER A 164 4.66 -0.89 8.37
CA SER A 164 4.14 -0.73 9.73
C SER A 164 3.93 -2.10 10.36
N ASP A 165 4.72 -2.42 11.38
CA ASP A 165 4.56 -3.59 12.25
C ASP A 165 3.47 -3.41 13.33
N SER A 166 3.02 -2.15 13.52
CA SER A 166 1.99 -1.75 14.48
C SER A 166 1.15 -0.59 13.93
N THR A 167 -0.08 -0.42 14.40
CA THR A 167 -0.96 0.72 14.06
C THR A 167 -0.45 2.06 14.59
N THR A 168 0.41 2.03 15.62
CA THR A 168 0.93 3.21 16.33
C THR A 168 2.14 3.87 15.66
N THR A 169 2.93 3.13 14.88
CA THR A 169 4.13 3.63 14.20
C THR A 169 3.81 4.49 12.98
N GLY A 170 2.58 4.38 12.45
CA GLY A 170 2.10 5.13 11.30
C GLY A 170 2.51 4.51 9.97
N CYS A 171 1.91 4.95 8.87
CA CYS A 171 2.26 4.43 7.53
C CYS A 171 3.73 4.73 7.13
N PHE A 172 4.43 5.59 7.88
CA PHE A 172 5.74 6.18 7.53
C PHE A 172 6.74 6.18 8.69
N PRO A 173 7.21 5.02 9.19
CA PRO A 173 8.20 5.00 10.26
C PRO A 173 9.54 5.60 9.80
N LYS A 174 9.98 6.69 10.44
CA LYS A 174 11.21 7.44 10.08
C LYS A 174 12.52 6.64 10.24
N HIS A 175 12.50 5.54 11.00
CA HIS A 175 13.68 4.78 11.40
C HIS A 175 13.43 3.27 11.49
N ALA A 176 12.61 2.71 10.61
CA ALA A 176 12.63 1.26 10.46
C ALA A 176 14.02 0.87 9.94
N PRO A 177 14.75 -0.05 10.59
CA PRO A 177 16.01 -0.56 10.05
C PRO A 177 15.76 -1.05 8.61
N PRO A 178 16.78 -1.04 7.72
CA PRO A 178 16.68 -1.67 6.41
C PRO A 178 16.52 -3.18 6.62
N THR A 179 15.32 -3.59 7.00
CA THR A 179 14.92 -4.97 6.98
C THR A 179 14.85 -5.34 5.50
N ASN A 180 15.43 -6.49 5.16
CA ASN A 180 15.25 -7.19 3.89
C ASN A 180 13.78 -7.67 3.77
N LEU A 181 12.82 -6.79 4.02
CA LEU A 181 11.42 -6.96 3.68
C LEU A 181 11.32 -6.75 2.18
N SER A 182 11.84 -7.74 1.45
CA SER A 182 11.33 -8.01 0.11
C SER A 182 9.82 -8.10 0.23
N ILE A 183 9.11 -7.73 -0.83
CA ILE A 183 7.66 -7.93 -0.98
C ILE A 183 7.27 -9.42 -0.78
N ARG A 184 8.21 -10.34 -0.51
CA ARG A 184 7.97 -11.75 -0.18
C ARG A 184 8.03 -12.06 1.34
N ASN A 185 8.65 -11.23 2.17
CA ASN A 185 8.91 -11.53 3.60
C ASN A 185 8.17 -10.62 4.59
N ASN A 186 7.05 -10.02 4.19
CA ASN A 186 6.31 -9.09 5.03
C ASN A 186 5.35 -9.82 6.01
N PRO A 187 5.31 -9.46 7.31
CA PRO A 187 4.30 -9.95 8.27
C PRO A 187 2.84 -9.74 7.83
N LEU A 188 2.57 -8.73 7.00
CA LEU A 188 1.28 -8.56 6.33
C LEU A 188 0.95 -9.74 5.41
N LEU A 189 1.96 -10.39 4.81
CA LEU A 189 1.84 -11.47 3.83
C LEU A 189 1.75 -12.89 4.43
N SER A 190 1.84 -13.03 5.75
CA SER A 190 1.72 -14.33 6.44
C SER A 190 0.31 -14.66 6.93
N ARG A 191 -0.68 -13.77 6.71
CA ARG A 191 -2.08 -13.96 7.11
C ARG A 191 -2.90 -14.64 6.01
N GLY A 192 -3.85 -15.50 6.37
CA GLY A 192 -4.70 -16.20 5.39
C GLY A 192 -5.54 -15.28 4.48
N TRP A 193 -5.75 -14.02 4.88
CA TRP A 193 -6.54 -13.02 4.15
C TRP A 193 -5.76 -12.31 3.02
N VAL A 194 -4.44 -12.54 2.92
CA VAL A 194 -3.52 -11.88 1.96
C VAL A 194 -3.95 -12.00 0.51
N PHE A 195 -4.59 -13.11 0.15
CA PHE A 195 -5.08 -13.32 -1.20
C PHE A 195 -6.16 -12.28 -1.55
N GLN A 196 -7.10 -12.03 -0.64
CA GLN A 196 -8.20 -11.07 -0.87
C GLN A 196 -7.69 -9.63 -0.89
N GLU A 197 -6.71 -9.30 -0.04
CA GLU A 197 -6.21 -7.94 0.07
C GLU A 197 -5.32 -7.51 -1.11
N ARG A 198 -4.56 -8.46 -1.67
CA ARG A 198 -3.53 -8.18 -2.68
C ARG A 198 -3.87 -8.65 -4.09
N VAL A 199 -4.51 -9.81 -4.25
CA VAL A 199 -4.79 -10.34 -5.60
C VAL A 199 -5.99 -9.63 -6.23
N LEU A 200 -6.95 -9.21 -5.41
CA LEU A 200 -8.21 -8.66 -5.92
C LEU A 200 -8.17 -7.14 -6.10
N ALA A 201 -7.37 -6.41 -5.31
CA ALA A 201 -7.26 -4.97 -5.45
C ALA A 201 -6.64 -4.59 -6.81
N PRO A 202 -7.34 -3.84 -7.68
CA PRO A 202 -6.86 -3.54 -9.02
C PRO A 202 -5.64 -2.60 -9.03
N ARG A 203 -5.47 -1.84 -7.95
CA ARG A 203 -4.43 -0.83 -7.74
C ARG A 203 -4.01 -0.84 -6.28
N ILE A 204 -2.72 -1.02 -6.02
CA ILE A 204 -2.14 -1.05 -4.68
C ILE A 204 -1.00 -0.05 -4.63
N LEU A 205 -1.04 0.81 -3.62
CA LEU A 205 0.07 1.66 -3.24
C LEU A 205 0.68 1.11 -1.96
N HIS A 206 1.92 0.64 -2.07
CA HIS A 206 2.70 0.17 -0.94
C HIS A 206 3.48 1.33 -0.33
N PHE A 207 3.29 1.53 0.97
CA PHE A 207 4.12 2.39 1.79
C PHE A 207 5.28 1.58 2.35
N CYS A 208 6.42 1.62 1.66
CA CYS A 208 7.65 0.93 2.07
C CYS A 208 8.60 1.88 2.83
N ASN A 209 9.63 1.33 3.49
CA ASN A 209 10.53 2.07 4.40
C ASN A 209 11.33 3.16 3.68
N GLN A 210 11.50 3.03 2.37
CA GLN A 210 12.42 3.86 1.60
C GLN A 210 11.81 4.46 0.33
N GLU A 211 10.64 3.99 -0.12
CA GLU A 211 10.00 4.50 -1.32
C GLU A 211 8.52 4.09 -1.41
N LEU A 212 7.78 4.77 -2.29
CA LEU A 212 6.47 4.32 -2.72
C LEU A 212 6.61 3.27 -3.82
N VAL A 213 5.79 2.22 -3.73
CA VAL A 213 5.67 1.22 -4.81
C VAL A 213 4.23 1.16 -5.26
N TRP A 214 4.02 1.32 -6.57
CA TRP A 214 2.74 1.17 -7.23
C TRP A 214 2.66 -0.20 -7.86
N GLU A 215 1.56 -0.89 -7.65
CA GLU A 215 1.24 -2.18 -8.26
C GLU A 215 -0.19 -2.09 -8.83
N CYS A 216 -0.36 -2.53 -10.07
CA CYS A 216 -1.67 -2.73 -10.69
C CYS A 216 -1.59 -3.99 -11.57
N GLY A 217 -2.73 -4.43 -12.12
CA GLY A 217 -2.80 -5.66 -12.90
C GLY A 217 -1.87 -5.74 -14.13
N GLU A 218 -1.25 -4.63 -14.54
CA GLU A 218 -0.37 -4.58 -15.72
C GLU A 218 1.04 -4.06 -15.43
N GLN A 219 1.26 -3.39 -14.29
CA GLN A 219 2.53 -2.71 -14.03
C GLN A 219 2.84 -2.60 -12.54
N THR A 220 4.12 -2.82 -12.23
CA THR A 220 4.74 -2.43 -10.96
C THR A 220 5.75 -1.31 -11.20
N CYS A 221 5.67 -0.24 -10.42
CA CYS A 221 6.54 0.93 -10.50
C CYS A 221 7.08 1.31 -9.13
N PHE A 222 8.37 1.60 -9.07
CA PHE A 222 9.05 2.11 -7.88
C PHE A 222 9.24 3.62 -8.01
N GLU A 223 9.08 4.38 -6.94
CA GLU A 223 9.23 5.84 -6.96
C GLU A 223 10.64 6.27 -7.41
N CYS A 224 11.67 5.53 -7.02
CA CYS A 224 13.04 5.84 -7.40
C CYS A 224 13.36 5.56 -8.88
N GLY A 225 12.44 4.91 -9.59
CA GLY A 225 12.55 4.54 -11.00
C GLY A 225 12.40 3.04 -11.22
N THR A 226 11.88 2.68 -12.38
CA THR A 226 11.73 1.31 -12.83
C THR A 226 13.03 0.81 -13.48
N LEU A 227 13.47 -0.40 -13.17
CA LEU A 227 14.12 -1.24 -14.20
C LEU A 227 13.00 -1.71 -15.13
N THR A 228 12.55 -0.79 -15.99
CA THR A 228 11.30 -0.91 -16.76
C THR A 228 11.33 -2.01 -17.83
N LYS A 229 12.51 -2.59 -18.11
CA LYS A 229 12.66 -3.69 -19.07
C LYS A 229 13.33 -4.86 -18.38
N ASP A 230 12.63 -5.99 -18.31
CA ASP A 230 13.23 -7.25 -17.83
C ASP A 230 14.51 -7.61 -18.61
N GLY A 231 14.57 -7.24 -19.91
CA GLY A 231 15.76 -7.41 -20.76
C GLY A 231 16.96 -6.52 -20.40
N ASP A 232 16.77 -5.44 -19.63
CA ASP A 232 17.85 -4.52 -19.24
C ASP A 232 18.52 -4.93 -17.90
N ARG A 233 17.99 -5.94 -17.20
CA ARG A 233 18.57 -6.43 -15.93
C ARG A 233 19.94 -7.06 -16.14
N LEU A 234 20.07 -7.93 -17.13
CA LEU A 234 21.32 -8.63 -17.42
C LEU A 234 22.41 -7.66 -17.94
N PRO A 235 22.11 -6.72 -18.87
CA PRO A 235 23.07 -5.67 -19.25
C PRO A 235 23.45 -4.71 -18.11
N ALA A 236 22.52 -4.39 -17.20
CA ALA A 236 22.82 -3.53 -16.05
C ALA A 236 23.73 -4.23 -15.02
N LEU A 237 23.57 -5.54 -14.84
CA LEU A 237 24.40 -6.36 -13.97
C LEU A 237 25.73 -6.79 -14.63
N SER A 238 25.80 -6.92 -15.95
CA SER A 238 27.01 -7.37 -16.65
C SER A 238 28.18 -6.41 -16.48
N GLY A 239 27.93 -5.10 -16.49
CA GLY A 239 28.97 -4.09 -16.23
C GLY A 239 29.49 -4.10 -14.79
N LEU A 240 28.67 -4.53 -13.82
CA LEU A 240 29.11 -4.76 -12.44
C LEU A 240 29.88 -6.09 -12.35
N ALA A 241 29.41 -7.11 -13.07
CA ALA A 241 30.01 -8.42 -13.13
C ALA A 241 31.44 -8.37 -13.71
N GLU A 242 31.65 -7.63 -14.79
CA GLU A 242 32.98 -7.43 -15.40
C GLU A 242 33.98 -6.76 -14.43
N ARG A 243 33.53 -5.79 -13.63
CA ARG A 243 34.38 -5.08 -12.67
C ARG A 243 34.68 -5.88 -11.41
N MET A 244 33.77 -6.77 -11.03
CA MET A 244 33.92 -7.64 -9.86
C MET A 244 34.62 -8.96 -10.19
N ALA A 245 34.68 -9.34 -11.47
CA ALA A 245 35.33 -10.57 -11.94
C ALA A 245 36.78 -10.77 -11.47
N PRO A 246 37.65 -9.73 -11.37
CA PRO A 246 39.00 -9.90 -10.83
C PRO A 246 39.00 -10.44 -9.38
N PHE A 247 37.98 -10.08 -8.60
CA PHE A 247 37.88 -10.42 -7.19
C PHE A 247 37.10 -11.72 -6.98
N LEU A 248 35.93 -11.82 -7.62
CA LEU A 248 34.95 -12.89 -7.38
C LEU A 248 34.97 -14.02 -8.42
N GLY A 249 35.75 -13.89 -9.50
CA GLY A 249 35.85 -14.88 -10.56
C GLY A 249 34.78 -14.71 -11.64
N LYS A 250 34.52 -15.73 -12.46
CA LYS A 250 33.59 -15.63 -13.59
C LYS A 250 32.15 -15.60 -13.09
N TYR A 251 31.37 -14.64 -13.60
CA TYR A 251 29.93 -14.58 -13.33
C TYR A 251 29.18 -15.55 -14.27
N LEU A 252 28.45 -16.50 -13.68
CA LEU A 252 27.69 -17.54 -14.36
C LEU A 252 26.22 -17.43 -13.93
N THR A 253 25.39 -16.88 -14.82
CA THR A 253 23.91 -16.90 -14.70
C THR A 253 23.35 -16.51 -13.32
N GLY A 254 23.91 -15.49 -12.68
CA GLY A 254 23.46 -15.03 -11.36
C GLY A 254 24.43 -15.29 -10.21
N LEU A 255 25.40 -16.20 -10.39
CA LEU A 255 26.33 -16.67 -9.35
C LEU A 255 27.80 -16.50 -9.77
N TRP A 256 28.71 -16.50 -8.81
CA TRP A 256 30.16 -16.41 -9.06
C TRP A 256 30.80 -17.79 -8.99
N ASP A 257 31.63 -18.15 -9.96
CA ASP A 257 32.28 -19.47 -10.01
C ASP A 257 33.07 -19.82 -8.73
N LYS A 258 33.75 -18.85 -8.12
CA LYS A 258 34.52 -19.04 -6.88
C LYS A 258 33.66 -19.30 -5.65
N SER A 259 32.41 -18.88 -5.65
CA SER A 259 31.47 -19.14 -4.56
C SER A 259 30.31 -20.05 -4.96
N LEU A 260 30.33 -20.59 -6.19
CA LEU A 260 29.22 -21.32 -6.79
C LEU A 260 28.73 -22.48 -5.92
N LEU A 261 29.65 -23.30 -5.40
CA LEU A 261 29.32 -24.42 -4.52
C LEU A 261 28.68 -23.96 -3.20
N ARG A 262 29.10 -22.82 -2.65
CA ARG A 262 28.52 -22.24 -1.43
C ARG A 262 27.20 -21.54 -1.69
N ASP A 263 27.06 -20.92 -2.85
CA ASP A 263 25.87 -20.16 -3.22
C ASP A 263 24.75 -21.08 -3.75
N LEU A 264 25.08 -22.30 -4.21
CA LEU A 264 24.13 -23.38 -4.54
C LEU A 264 23.61 -24.15 -3.31
N THR A 265 24.24 -23.94 -2.14
CA THR A 265 23.77 -24.53 -0.86
C THR A 265 22.79 -23.61 -0.10
N TRP A 266 22.32 -22.54 -0.75
CA TRP A 266 21.23 -21.68 -0.30
C TRP A 266 19.88 -22.12 -0.87
#